data_AF-A0A920MYL4-F1
#
_entry.id   AF-A0A920MYL4-F1
#
_cell.length_a   1.000
_cell.length_b   1.000
_cell.length_c   1.000
_cell.angle_alpha   90.00
_cell.angle_beta   90.00
_cell.angle_gamma   90.00
#
_symmetry.space_group_name_H-M   'P 1'
#
loop_
_entity.id
_entity.type
_entity.pdbx_description
1 polymer ?
#
loop_
_entity_poly.entity_id
_entity_poly.type
_entity_poly.pdbx_seq_one_letter_code
_entity_poly.pdbx_strand_id
1 'polypeptide(L)'
;MSVESLQHEELVQLLELLCEDRLDRDQAARLEEIVLGDEHARRMYLEYLSLHGTLYWDAARGIDDESEVVEVGVAATEPIDRSPAAGRRTLVAVAVWVSAAALLLAVGLSWWPAEPSAGPEIAVADPSGLPIIEKKDSAAPGVDAGLTRRQPATIESTPAPQMANRVEKDSTVERVVSPDAVVPESKSSVNPQPSAGSLAEIVGFVDSRLAAQWEDFQVVPSPVASDAEWLRRIYLDIVGHIPPSNDVIAFLKDRRPEKRAEVVDRLLDDPDYVRHSTTIWSNLLVGRVERREVNRPAFEKFLRGSFARNRPWNEVVGELVAAHGRNDQNGATNFLLAHLNNDATPATAITARLFLGTQVQCTQCHNHPFNSWRQQQFHGLSAFFKSTRSKPIRGTGAYALVSGPFEEPPFYEDRRGVVHMAPAGLGGQRVDLKGSEHPRGELARLMTGDSDPRLARAMVNRTWARLLGHGFTTPVDDMGPHNPPSHPDVLTACLRNLSPVVLT
;
A
#
# COMPACT_ATOMS: atom_id res chain seq x y z
N MET A 1 21.64 37.24 6.34
CA MET A 1 21.02 35.90 6.52
C MET A 1 20.79 35.70 8.00
N SER A 2 19.58 35.29 8.41
CA SER A 2 19.28 34.98 9.82
C SER A 2 19.94 33.65 10.21
N VAL A 3 20.18 33.43 11.50
CA VAL A 3 20.71 32.15 12.01
C VAL A 3 19.82 30.97 11.60
N GLU A 4 18.49 31.17 11.60
CA GLU A 4 17.51 30.19 11.12
C GLU A 4 17.69 29.86 9.63
N SER A 5 18.02 30.85 8.77
CA SER A 5 18.26 30.58 7.34
C SER A 5 19.52 29.76 7.08
N LEU A 6 20.55 29.91 7.93
CA LEU A 6 21.80 29.16 7.81
C LEU A 6 21.65 27.72 8.30
N GLN A 7 20.89 27.49 9.38
CA GLN A 7 20.59 26.14 9.87
C GLN A 7 19.68 25.37 8.90
N HIS A 8 18.77 26.05 8.21
CA HIS A 8 17.94 25.45 7.17
C HIS A 8 18.77 24.99 5.96
N GLU A 9 19.69 25.82 5.46
CA GLU A 9 20.59 25.45 4.36
C GLU A 9 21.53 24.29 4.73
N GLU A 10 22.07 24.29 5.96
CA GLU A 10 22.89 23.18 6.48
C GLU A 10 22.11 21.87 6.51
N LEU A 11 20.86 21.90 7.01
CA LEU A 11 19.99 20.73 7.06
C LEU A 11 19.69 20.16 5.66
N VAL A 12 19.40 21.01 4.67
CA VAL A 12 19.15 20.57 3.29
C VAL A 12 20.39 19.86 2.71
N GLN A 13 21.57 20.44 2.89
CA GLN A 13 22.82 19.85 2.38
C GLN A 13 23.11 18.49 3.02
N LEU A 14 22.90 18.36 4.33
CA LEU A 14 23.07 17.09 5.03
C LEU A 14 22.03 16.05 4.57
N LEU A 15 20.79 16.47 4.28
CA LEU A 15 19.75 15.61 3.73
C LEU A 15 20.06 15.17 2.28
N GLU A 16 20.60 16.05 1.45
CA GLU A 16 21.09 15.70 0.10
C GLU A 16 22.22 14.69 0.17
N LEU A 17 23.26 14.95 0.98
CA LEU A 17 24.36 14.02 1.19
C LEU A 17 23.90 12.66 1.74
N LEU A 18 22.90 12.66 2.64
CA LEU A 18 22.27 11.44 3.14
C LEU A 18 21.61 10.64 2.01
N CYS A 19 20.93 11.32 1.08
CA CYS A 19 20.21 10.69 -0.02
C CYS A 19 21.13 10.25 -1.17
N GLU A 20 22.25 10.95 -1.38
CA GLU A 20 23.28 10.61 -2.37
C GLU A 20 24.32 9.58 -1.89
N ASP A 21 24.18 9.08 -0.66
CA ASP A 21 25.15 8.18 -0.01
C ASP A 21 26.57 8.77 0.09
N ARG A 22 26.63 10.08 0.35
CA ARG A 22 27.88 10.86 0.48
C ARG A 22 28.09 11.45 1.87
N LEU A 23 27.22 11.10 2.82
CA LEU A 23 27.26 11.59 4.19
C LEU A 23 28.36 10.88 4.99
N ASP A 24 29.33 11.64 5.49
CA ASP A 24 30.37 11.12 6.39
C ASP A 24 29.90 11.01 7.85
N ARG A 25 30.76 10.50 8.75
CA ARG A 25 30.39 10.26 10.15
C ARG A 25 30.14 11.54 10.94
N ASP A 26 30.90 12.59 10.69
CA ASP A 26 30.77 13.84 11.43
C ASP A 26 29.53 14.59 10.96
N GLN A 27 29.26 14.54 9.66
CA GLN A 27 28.02 15.02 9.04
C GLN A 27 26.78 14.26 9.52
N ALA A 28 26.89 12.93 9.70
CA ALA A 28 25.79 12.13 10.24
C ALA A 28 25.47 12.51 11.69
N ALA A 29 26.49 12.69 12.53
CA ALA A 29 26.32 13.16 13.90
C ALA A 29 25.73 14.58 13.96
N ARG A 30 26.15 15.45 13.04
CA ARG A 30 25.62 16.81 12.91
C ARG A 30 24.15 16.83 12.47
N LEU A 31 23.79 15.99 11.51
CA LEU A 31 22.40 15.83 11.07
C LEU A 31 21.52 15.32 12.22
N GLU A 32 22.01 14.34 12.98
CA GLU A 32 21.32 13.82 14.17
C GLU A 32 21.11 14.91 15.23
N GLU A 33 22.12 15.71 15.52
CA GLU A 33 22.03 16.85 16.46
C GLU A 33 20.95 17.85 16.05
N ILE A 34 20.96 18.30 14.78
CA ILE A 34 19.99 19.28 14.27
C ILE A 34 18.57 18.73 14.32
N VAL A 35 18.37 17.49 13.87
CA VAL A 35 17.05 16.88 13.78
C VAL A 35 16.47 16.54 15.17
N LEU A 36 17.32 16.19 16.14
CA LEU A 36 16.89 15.95 17.52
C LEU A 36 16.61 17.26 18.28
N GLY A 37 17.39 18.31 18.01
CA GLY A 37 17.31 19.59 18.71
C GLY A 37 16.14 20.48 18.30
N ASP A 38 15.56 20.27 17.10
CA ASP A 38 14.57 21.17 16.53
C ASP A 38 13.37 20.42 15.90
N GLU A 39 12.14 20.78 16.29
CA GLU A 39 10.92 20.14 15.79
C GLU A 39 10.66 20.41 14.30
N HIS A 40 10.98 21.61 13.82
CA HIS A 40 10.80 21.98 12.42
C HIS A 40 11.80 21.24 11.53
N ALA A 41 13.06 21.13 11.97
CA ALA A 41 14.08 20.30 11.32
C ALA A 41 13.66 18.84 11.26
N ARG A 42 13.05 18.31 12.32
CA ARG A 42 12.50 16.96 12.36
C ARG A 42 11.38 16.73 11.37
N ARG A 43 10.44 17.68 11.26
CA ARG A 43 9.38 17.59 10.27
C ARG A 43 9.94 17.61 8.85
N MET A 44 10.87 18.53 8.58
CA MET A 44 11.54 18.63 7.28
C MET A 44 12.32 17.35 6.92
N TYR A 45 13.05 16.76 7.86
CA TYR A 45 13.73 15.47 7.66
C TYR A 45 12.75 14.37 7.22
N LEU A 46 11.61 14.24 7.90
CA LEU A 46 10.59 13.24 7.57
C LEU A 46 9.93 13.51 6.21
N GLU A 47 9.60 14.76 5.92
CA GLU A 47 9.03 15.17 4.63
C GLU A 47 10.01 14.97 3.47
N TYR A 48 11.29 15.34 3.67
CA TYR A 48 12.34 15.20 2.67
C TYR A 48 12.62 13.73 2.35
N LEU A 49 12.74 12.88 3.37
CA LEU A 49 12.91 11.43 3.16
C LEU A 49 11.68 10.76 2.55
N SER A 50 10.48 11.21 2.92
CA SER A 50 9.24 10.73 2.29
C SER A 50 9.20 11.11 0.81
N LEU A 51 9.56 12.36 0.47
CA LEU A 51 9.63 12.83 -0.91
C LEU A 51 10.71 12.10 -1.70
N HIS A 52 11.92 11.98 -1.17
CA HIS A 52 13.04 11.30 -1.84
C HIS A 52 12.74 9.82 -2.03
N GLY A 53 12.17 9.16 -1.01
CA GLY A 53 11.62 7.82 -1.14
C GLY A 53 10.61 7.76 -2.29
N THR A 54 9.64 8.67 -2.36
CA THR A 54 8.63 8.68 -3.43
C THR A 54 9.22 8.95 -4.82
N LEU A 55 10.27 9.77 -4.95
CA LEU A 55 10.93 10.11 -6.22
C LEU A 55 11.84 8.99 -6.73
N TYR A 56 12.64 8.35 -5.87
CA TYR A 56 13.43 7.17 -6.24
C TYR A 56 12.53 6.03 -6.70
N TRP A 57 11.33 5.97 -6.14
CA TRP A 57 10.27 5.04 -6.51
C TRP A 57 9.63 5.29 -7.88
N ASP A 58 9.64 6.52 -8.39
CA ASP A 58 9.23 6.83 -9.77
C ASP A 58 10.42 6.68 -10.73
N ALA A 59 11.65 7.00 -10.32
CA ALA A 59 12.87 6.83 -11.13
C ALA A 59 13.26 5.35 -11.36
N ALA A 60 13.04 4.47 -10.37
CA ALA A 60 13.22 3.02 -10.53
C ALA A 60 12.22 2.37 -11.51
N ARG A 61 11.32 3.15 -12.12
CA ARG A 61 10.48 2.71 -13.26
C ARG A 61 11.11 3.00 -14.63
N GLY A 62 12.23 3.72 -14.68
CA GLY A 62 12.85 4.17 -15.94
C GLY A 62 14.16 3.48 -16.32
N ILE A 63 14.75 2.64 -15.45
CA ILE A 63 16.14 2.16 -15.65
C ILE A 63 16.21 0.72 -16.20
N ASP A 64 15.11 -0.05 -16.16
CA ASP A 64 15.10 -1.45 -16.66
C ASP A 64 14.47 -1.63 -18.06
N ASP A 65 14.07 -0.55 -18.74
CA ASP A 65 13.56 -0.63 -20.11
C ASP A 65 14.64 -0.17 -21.09
N GLU A 66 15.58 -1.06 -21.43
CA GLU A 66 16.31 -0.96 -22.70
C GLU A 66 15.32 -1.23 -23.84
N SER A 67 14.35 -0.33 -24.03
CA SER A 67 13.60 -0.21 -25.28
C SER A 67 14.27 0.87 -26.13
N GLU A 68 14.53 0.51 -27.38
CA GLU A 68 15.32 1.25 -28.36
C GLU A 68 15.11 2.76 -28.31
N VAL A 69 16.21 3.52 -28.31
CA VAL A 69 16.22 4.97 -28.52
C VAL A 69 15.61 5.27 -29.88
N VAL A 70 14.32 5.59 -29.91
CA VAL A 70 13.69 6.22 -31.06
C VAL A 70 14.04 7.70 -30.99
N GLU A 71 14.93 8.15 -31.88
CA GLU A 71 15.16 9.57 -32.10
C GLU A 71 13.83 10.24 -32.51
N VAL A 72 13.26 11.05 -31.61
CA VAL A 72 12.11 11.88 -31.92
C VAL A 72 12.60 13.08 -32.72
N GLY A 73 12.55 12.95 -34.05
CA GLY A 73 12.71 14.08 -34.96
C GLY A 73 11.62 15.12 -34.72
N VAL A 74 12.02 16.35 -34.41
CA VAL A 74 11.13 17.50 -34.27
C VAL A 74 10.58 17.86 -35.66
N ALA A 75 9.37 17.41 -35.98
CA ALA A 75 8.65 17.86 -37.16
C ALA A 75 7.92 19.18 -36.85
N ALA A 76 8.28 20.23 -37.59
CA ALA A 76 7.70 21.56 -37.51
C ALA A 76 6.18 21.54 -37.79
N THR A 77 5.42 22.23 -36.94
CA THR A 77 3.99 22.46 -37.10
C THR A 77 3.71 23.42 -38.27
N GLU A 78 2.93 22.99 -39.27
CA GLU A 78 2.29 23.91 -40.21
C GLU A 78 0.92 24.40 -39.68
N PRO A 79 0.47 25.62 -40.05
CA PRO A 79 -0.71 26.23 -39.47
C PRO A 79 -2.01 25.73 -40.11
N ILE A 80 -2.99 25.41 -39.27
CA ILE A 80 -4.34 25.03 -39.70
C ILE A 80 -5.10 26.28 -40.14
N ASP A 81 -5.40 26.36 -41.44
CA ASP A 81 -6.33 27.34 -42.02
C ASP A 81 -7.78 27.03 -41.63
N ARG A 82 -8.52 28.06 -41.21
CA ARG A 82 -9.93 27.98 -40.81
C ARG A 82 -10.78 28.78 -41.80
N SER A 83 -11.62 28.09 -42.57
CA SER A 83 -12.84 28.71 -43.09
C SER A 83 -14.04 27.74 -43.14
N PRO A 84 -15.28 28.25 -43.01
CA PRO A 84 -16.45 27.45 -42.72
C PRO A 84 -17.26 27.13 -43.97
N ALA A 85 -17.84 25.93 -44.04
CA ALA A 85 -18.86 25.59 -45.04
C ALA A 85 -20.17 25.18 -44.36
N ALA A 86 -21.20 25.99 -44.63
CA ALA A 86 -22.57 25.77 -44.21
C ALA A 86 -23.29 24.76 -45.11
N GLY A 87 -24.15 23.94 -44.49
CA GLY A 87 -25.49 23.62 -44.98
C GLY A 87 -25.65 22.52 -46.04
N ARG A 88 -26.23 21.39 -45.62
CA ARG A 88 -27.45 20.84 -46.25
C ARG A 88 -28.14 19.82 -45.35
N ARG A 89 -29.40 20.11 -45.03
CA ARG A 89 -30.37 19.21 -44.38
C ARG A 89 -30.93 18.21 -45.40
N THR A 90 -31.58 17.18 -44.84
CA THR A 90 -32.59 16.26 -45.41
C THR A 90 -32.07 14.96 -46.06
N LEU A 91 -32.25 13.81 -45.39
CA LEU A 91 -33.29 12.78 -45.69
C LEU A 91 -33.09 11.49 -44.85
N VAL A 92 -34.19 11.08 -44.17
CA VAL A 92 -34.69 9.69 -43.98
C VAL A 92 -33.85 8.72 -43.13
N ALA A 93 -34.20 8.35 -41.89
CA ALA A 93 -35.41 7.70 -41.40
C ALA A 93 -35.74 6.31 -42.00
N VAL A 94 -34.76 5.40 -42.18
CA VAL A 94 -34.99 3.94 -42.28
C VAL A 94 -33.72 3.18 -41.84
N ALA A 95 -33.64 2.73 -40.58
CA ALA A 95 -32.66 1.71 -40.17
C ALA A 95 -33.00 1.06 -38.80
N VAL A 96 -34.29 0.82 -38.53
CA VAL A 96 -34.76 0.13 -37.30
C VAL A 96 -35.34 -1.27 -37.59
N TRP A 97 -35.15 -1.82 -38.80
CA TRP A 97 -35.77 -3.09 -39.22
C TRP A 97 -34.80 -4.09 -39.85
N VAL A 98 -33.62 -4.33 -39.25
CA VAL A 98 -32.70 -5.40 -39.71
C VAL A 98 -32.24 -6.38 -38.61
N SER A 99 -32.41 -6.09 -37.32
CA SER A 99 -31.88 -6.99 -36.28
C SER A 99 -32.85 -8.07 -35.77
N ALA A 100 -34.07 -8.18 -36.33
CA ALA A 100 -35.09 -9.13 -35.87
C ALA A 100 -35.23 -10.40 -36.74
N ALA A 101 -34.51 -10.52 -37.86
CA ALA A 101 -34.65 -11.65 -38.79
C ALA A 101 -33.54 -12.73 -38.65
N ALA A 102 -32.51 -12.50 -37.84
CA ALA A 102 -31.39 -13.44 -37.69
C ALA A 102 -31.55 -14.46 -36.53
N LEU A 103 -32.54 -14.27 -35.65
CA LEU A 103 -32.73 -15.15 -34.48
C LEU A 103 -33.69 -16.33 -34.71
N LEU A 104 -34.34 -16.41 -35.87
CA LEU A 104 -35.31 -17.47 -36.20
C LEU A 104 -34.76 -18.58 -37.12
N LEU A 105 -33.47 -18.52 -37.48
CA LEU A 105 -32.80 -19.54 -38.31
C LEU A 105 -31.89 -20.50 -37.53
N ALA A 106 -31.74 -20.32 -36.20
CA ALA A 106 -30.84 -21.14 -35.37
C ALA A 106 -31.52 -22.27 -34.58
N VAL A 107 -32.83 -22.50 -34.74
CA VAL A 107 -33.58 -23.52 -33.96
C VAL A 107 -34.12 -24.68 -34.85
N GLY A 108 -33.84 -24.66 -36.15
CA GLY A 108 -34.44 -25.61 -37.12
C GLY A 108 -33.60 -26.82 -37.53
N LEU A 109 -32.39 -27.02 -37.00
CA LEU A 109 -31.51 -28.13 -37.40
C LEU A 109 -31.00 -28.90 -36.18
N SER A 110 -31.95 -29.46 -35.46
CA SER A 110 -31.76 -30.69 -34.69
C SER A 110 -32.76 -31.70 -35.26
N TRP A 111 -32.48 -33.00 -35.14
CA TRP A 111 -33.28 -34.17 -35.53
C TRP A 111 -32.75 -34.96 -36.75
N TRP A 112 -32.05 -36.07 -36.40
CA TRP A 112 -32.00 -37.41 -37.05
C TRP A 112 -30.60 -37.96 -37.49
N PRO A 113 -30.27 -39.27 -37.30
CA PRO A 113 -28.99 -39.74 -36.74
C PRO A 113 -28.21 -40.81 -37.57
N ALA A 114 -27.04 -41.23 -37.03
CA ALA A 114 -26.55 -42.62 -36.82
C ALA A 114 -25.03 -42.86 -37.11
N GLU A 115 -24.36 -43.29 -36.03
CA GLU A 115 -23.07 -43.99 -35.74
C GLU A 115 -22.44 -45.03 -36.73
N PRO A 116 -21.34 -45.78 -36.40
CA PRO A 116 -20.03 -45.44 -35.77
C PRO A 116 -18.81 -46.17 -36.43
N SER A 117 -17.55 -45.82 -36.12
CA SER A 117 -16.42 -46.79 -36.20
C SER A 117 -15.12 -46.37 -35.47
N ALA A 118 -14.72 -47.23 -34.52
CA ALA A 118 -13.39 -47.78 -34.19
C ALA A 118 -12.16 -46.87 -33.94
N GLY A 119 -11.53 -47.07 -32.76
CA GLY A 119 -10.13 -46.71 -32.45
C GLY A 119 -9.11 -47.69 -33.07
N PRO A 120 -7.79 -47.48 -32.86
CA PRO A 120 -7.13 -48.11 -31.70
C PRO A 120 -5.92 -47.35 -31.05
N GLU A 121 -5.74 -47.64 -29.77
CA GLU A 121 -4.55 -48.08 -28.98
C GLU A 121 -3.08 -47.61 -29.26
N ILE A 122 -2.50 -47.00 -28.22
CA ILE A 122 -1.15 -47.09 -27.57
C ILE A 122 0.10 -47.44 -28.40
N ALA A 123 1.16 -46.61 -28.27
CA ALA A 123 2.56 -47.07 -28.20
C ALA A 123 3.46 -46.12 -27.38
N VAL A 124 4.25 -46.70 -26.47
CA VAL A 124 5.34 -46.11 -25.67
C VAL A 124 6.67 -46.34 -26.40
N ALA A 125 7.55 -45.34 -26.51
CA ALA A 125 9.02 -45.50 -26.54
C ALA A 125 9.77 -44.13 -26.53
N ASP A 126 10.64 -43.97 -25.55
CA ASP A 126 11.91 -43.20 -25.54
C ASP A 126 13.02 -44.29 -25.51
N PRO A 127 14.26 -44.19 -26.08
CA PRO A 127 15.19 -43.08 -25.88
C PRO A 127 16.20 -42.73 -27.00
N SER A 128 16.81 -41.54 -26.86
CA SER A 128 18.19 -41.16 -27.25
C SER A 128 18.64 -41.30 -28.72
N GLY A 129 18.97 -40.17 -29.35
CA GLY A 129 19.71 -40.12 -30.62
C GLY A 129 20.06 -38.69 -31.07
N LEU A 130 21.19 -38.16 -30.60
CA LEU A 130 21.85 -36.98 -31.18
C LEU A 130 22.32 -37.27 -32.61
N PRO A 131 22.48 -36.23 -33.44
CA PRO A 131 23.71 -36.13 -34.21
C PRO A 131 24.46 -34.81 -33.99
N ILE A 132 25.77 -35.00 -33.84
CA ILE A 132 26.86 -34.02 -33.87
C ILE A 132 27.07 -33.57 -35.31
N ILE A 133 27.25 -32.27 -35.55
CA ILE A 133 27.98 -31.77 -36.73
C ILE A 133 29.02 -30.75 -36.24
N GLU A 134 30.29 -31.09 -36.49
CA GLU A 134 31.46 -30.26 -36.27
C GLU A 134 31.76 -29.35 -37.49
N LYS A 135 31.96 -28.06 -37.17
CA LYS A 135 33.09 -27.17 -37.52
C LYS A 135 33.34 -26.72 -38.97
N LYS A 136 33.42 -25.39 -39.16
CA LYS A 136 34.56 -24.77 -39.86
C LYS A 136 34.78 -23.30 -39.48
N ASP A 137 36.05 -22.99 -39.20
CA ASP A 137 36.63 -21.70 -38.84
C ASP A 137 36.72 -20.71 -40.01
N SER A 138 36.58 -19.41 -39.72
CA SER A 138 37.23 -18.31 -40.45
C SER A 138 37.41 -17.08 -39.55
N ALA A 139 38.67 -16.70 -39.31
CA ALA A 139 39.14 -15.41 -38.75
C ALA A 139 38.90 -14.25 -39.76
N ALA A 140 38.90 -12.94 -39.47
CA ALA A 140 39.45 -12.02 -38.45
C ALA A 140 38.70 -10.65 -38.58
N PRO A 141 39.12 -9.49 -38.00
CA PRO A 141 40.02 -9.18 -36.88
C PRO A 141 39.34 -8.31 -35.78
N GLY A 142 40.06 -8.10 -34.67
CA GLY A 142 39.52 -7.64 -33.38
C GLY A 142 39.33 -6.14 -33.17
N VAL A 143 38.70 -5.86 -32.03
CA VAL A 143 38.81 -4.60 -31.29
C VAL A 143 39.03 -4.99 -29.82
N ASP A 144 40.12 -4.47 -29.28
CA ASP A 144 40.69 -4.75 -27.98
C ASP A 144 39.97 -3.90 -26.91
N ALA A 145 39.37 -4.53 -25.91
CA ALA A 145 38.90 -3.87 -24.69
C ALA A 145 39.10 -4.85 -23.52
N GLY A 146 40.33 -4.88 -23.02
CA GLY A 146 40.72 -5.71 -21.89
C GLY A 146 39.94 -5.37 -20.62
N LEU A 147 39.14 -6.33 -20.15
CA LEU A 147 38.74 -6.44 -18.75
C LEU A 147 39.55 -7.60 -18.15
N THR A 148 40.66 -7.26 -17.50
CA THR A 148 41.45 -8.21 -16.72
C THR A 148 40.62 -8.70 -15.53
N ARG A 149 40.44 -10.02 -15.47
CA ARG A 149 39.89 -10.75 -14.32
C ARG A 149 40.76 -10.47 -13.10
N ARG A 150 40.30 -9.60 -12.19
CA ARG A 150 40.98 -9.39 -10.89
C ARG A 150 40.92 -10.70 -10.10
N GLN A 151 42.08 -11.28 -9.82
CA GLN A 151 42.22 -12.30 -8.78
C GLN A 151 41.99 -11.64 -7.40
N PRO A 152 41.36 -12.33 -6.44
CA PRO A 152 41.23 -11.80 -5.08
C PRO A 152 42.62 -11.62 -4.47
N ALA A 153 42.88 -10.43 -3.92
CA ALA A 153 44.08 -10.22 -3.10
C ALA A 153 43.86 -10.89 -1.74
N THR A 154 44.76 -11.81 -1.37
CA THR A 154 44.86 -12.35 -0.02
C THR A 154 45.40 -11.25 0.89
N ILE A 155 44.60 -10.79 1.85
CA ILE A 155 45.05 -9.86 2.90
C ILE A 155 45.35 -10.69 4.15
N GLU A 156 46.57 -10.59 4.65
CA GLU A 156 46.97 -11.20 5.92
C GLU A 156 46.15 -10.62 7.09
N SER A 157 45.66 -11.50 7.96
CA SER A 157 44.84 -11.14 9.11
C SER A 157 45.65 -10.37 10.16
N THR A 158 45.41 -9.08 10.31
CA THR A 158 45.85 -8.32 11.49
C THR A 158 44.90 -8.62 12.66
N PRO A 159 45.39 -8.95 13.88
CA PRO A 159 44.53 -9.17 15.03
C PRO A 159 43.77 -7.89 15.39
N ALA A 160 42.48 -8.02 15.73
CA ALA A 160 41.67 -6.91 16.23
C ALA A 160 42.27 -6.29 17.51
N PRO A 161 42.21 -4.96 17.70
CA PRO A 161 42.65 -4.34 18.94
C PRO A 161 41.75 -4.80 20.09
N GLN A 162 42.35 -5.40 21.11
CA GLN A 162 41.67 -5.74 22.36
C GLN A 162 41.43 -4.47 23.17
N MET A 163 40.16 -4.10 23.35
CA MET A 163 39.75 -3.16 24.38
C MET A 163 40.00 -3.79 25.75
N ALA A 164 41.00 -3.29 26.47
CA ALA A 164 41.32 -3.71 27.82
C ALA A 164 40.22 -3.23 28.79
N ASN A 165 39.48 -4.16 29.39
CA ASN A 165 38.68 -3.89 30.58
C ASN A 165 39.61 -3.61 31.76
N ARG A 166 39.90 -2.34 32.04
CA ARG A 166 40.46 -1.93 33.33
C ARG A 166 39.34 -1.43 34.23
N VAL A 167 38.89 -2.32 35.11
CA VAL A 167 38.08 -1.97 36.28
C VAL A 167 39.04 -1.33 37.28
N GLU A 168 38.88 -0.03 37.52
CA GLU A 168 39.49 0.64 38.67
C GLU A 168 38.35 1.08 39.60
N LYS A 169 38.25 0.39 40.74
CA LYS A 169 37.38 0.76 41.86
C LYS A 169 37.96 2.02 42.49
N ASP A 170 37.21 3.11 42.45
CA ASP A 170 37.17 4.01 43.61
C ASP A 170 35.77 4.62 43.77
N SER A 171 35.54 5.08 44.98
CA SER A 171 34.32 4.94 45.75
C SER A 171 33.53 6.24 45.85
N THR A 172 32.26 6.10 46.25
CA THR A 172 31.33 7.14 46.76
C THR A 172 30.55 7.96 45.71
N VAL A 173 29.30 7.56 45.46
CA VAL A 173 28.04 8.13 46.00
C VAL A 173 26.92 7.30 45.36
N GLU A 174 26.34 6.37 46.12
CA GLU A 174 25.17 5.61 45.69
C GLU A 174 23.97 6.55 45.57
N ARG A 175 23.55 6.82 44.33
CA ARG A 175 22.15 7.11 44.03
C ARG A 175 21.60 5.90 43.30
N VAL A 176 20.97 5.01 44.06
CA VAL A 176 20.21 3.88 43.53
C VAL A 176 19.12 4.44 42.63
N VAL A 177 19.28 4.31 41.32
CA VAL A 177 18.19 4.46 40.36
C VAL A 177 17.68 3.04 40.08
N SER A 178 16.57 2.70 40.72
CA SER A 178 15.82 1.46 40.47
C SER A 178 15.34 1.40 39.00
N PRO A 179 15.24 0.21 38.39
CA PRO A 179 14.77 0.02 37.02
C PRO A 179 13.24 0.13 36.84
N ASP A 180 12.55 0.83 37.75
CA ASP A 180 11.10 1.07 37.72
C ASP A 180 10.78 2.58 37.65
N ALA A 181 11.45 3.31 36.76
CA ALA A 181 11.04 4.68 36.44
C ALA A 181 9.84 4.64 35.49
N VAL A 182 8.69 4.31 36.09
CA VAL A 182 7.36 4.63 35.56
C VAL A 182 7.34 6.12 35.27
N VAL A 183 7.27 6.48 33.98
CA VAL A 183 6.83 7.82 33.56
C VAL A 183 5.50 8.05 34.27
N PRO A 184 5.33 9.11 35.08
CA PRO A 184 4.08 9.32 35.77
C PRO A 184 3.00 9.47 34.70
N GLU A 185 2.12 8.46 34.63
CA GLU A 185 0.84 8.59 33.97
C GLU A 185 0.22 9.88 34.51
N SER A 186 0.14 10.87 33.63
CA SER A 186 -0.83 11.94 33.77
C SER A 186 -2.13 11.27 34.20
N LYS A 187 -2.62 11.63 35.38
CA LYS A 187 -3.89 11.13 35.92
C LYS A 187 -4.98 11.57 34.97
N SER A 188 -5.16 10.81 33.90
CA SER A 188 -6.33 10.85 33.04
C SER A 188 -7.47 10.47 33.96
N SER A 189 -8.31 11.45 34.28
CA SER A 189 -9.58 11.20 34.92
C SER A 189 -10.28 10.13 34.08
N VAL A 190 -10.39 8.92 34.65
CA VAL A 190 -11.13 7.83 34.04
C VAL A 190 -12.61 8.23 34.10
N ASN A 191 -13.01 9.07 33.14
CA ASN A 191 -14.41 9.25 32.83
C ASN A 191 -14.94 7.89 32.38
N PRO A 192 -16.10 7.44 32.90
CA PRO A 192 -16.65 6.14 32.58
C PRO A 192 -16.80 6.01 31.07
N GLN A 193 -16.07 5.06 30.51
CA GLN A 193 -16.05 4.77 29.09
C GLN A 193 -17.36 4.06 28.73
N PRO A 194 -18.09 4.49 27.68
CA PRO A 194 -19.37 3.87 27.34
C PRO A 194 -19.17 2.39 26.97
N SER A 195 -20.02 1.53 27.53
CA SER A 195 -20.30 0.19 27.00
C SER A 195 -20.83 0.30 25.56
N ALA A 196 -20.86 -0.80 24.80
CA ALA A 196 -21.47 -0.88 23.46
C ALA A 196 -22.87 -0.22 23.47
N GLY A 197 -22.91 1.05 23.08
CA GLY A 197 -24.06 1.93 23.26
C GLY A 197 -24.83 2.08 21.96
N SER A 198 -26.03 2.63 22.06
CA SER A 198 -26.77 3.15 20.91
C SER A 198 -25.91 4.13 20.09
N LEU A 199 -26.19 4.26 18.80
CA LEU A 199 -25.49 5.23 17.92
C LEU A 199 -25.48 6.64 18.52
N ALA A 200 -26.59 7.05 19.17
CA ALA A 200 -26.69 8.34 19.84
C ALA A 200 -25.69 8.50 21.00
N GLU A 201 -25.45 7.45 21.79
CA GLU A 201 -24.47 7.47 22.87
C GLU A 201 -23.04 7.54 22.33
N ILE A 202 -22.75 6.84 21.23
CA ILE A 202 -21.45 6.90 20.57
C ILE A 202 -21.19 8.31 20.01
N VAL A 203 -22.15 8.88 19.29
CA VAL A 203 -22.04 10.24 18.74
C VAL A 203 -21.89 11.27 19.86
N GLY A 204 -22.73 11.20 20.91
CA GLY A 204 -22.62 12.10 22.06
C GLY A 204 -21.28 11.99 22.78
N PHE A 205 -20.72 10.78 22.89
CA PHE A 205 -19.37 10.58 23.41
C PHE A 205 -18.34 11.28 22.53
N VAL A 206 -18.35 11.05 21.22
CA VAL A 206 -17.43 11.68 20.26
C VAL A 206 -17.51 13.20 20.36
N ASP A 207 -18.71 13.77 20.27
CA ASP A 207 -18.94 15.21 20.34
C ASP A 207 -18.41 15.81 21.64
N SER A 208 -18.62 15.12 22.77
CA SER A 208 -18.11 15.59 24.06
C SER A 208 -16.58 15.63 24.12
N ARG A 209 -15.89 14.70 23.46
CA ARG A 209 -14.42 14.66 23.41
C ARG A 209 -13.85 15.73 22.50
N LEU A 210 -14.48 15.96 21.35
CA LEU A 210 -14.10 17.05 20.44
C LEU A 210 -14.32 18.42 21.12
N ALA A 211 -15.46 18.62 21.77
CA ALA A 211 -15.79 19.87 22.45
C ALA A 211 -14.80 20.19 23.59
N ALA A 212 -14.40 19.18 24.37
CA ALA A 212 -13.40 19.36 25.42
C ALA A 212 -12.05 19.84 24.86
N GLN A 213 -11.57 19.25 23.75
CA GLN A 213 -10.34 19.75 23.12
C GLN A 213 -10.50 21.17 22.57
N TRP A 214 -11.64 21.51 21.96
CA TRP A 214 -11.87 22.87 21.50
C TRP A 214 -11.80 23.88 22.64
N GLU A 215 -12.32 23.54 23.82
CA GLU A 215 -12.21 24.37 25.01
C GLU A 215 -10.75 24.51 25.47
N ASP A 216 -10.02 23.39 25.60
CA ASP A 216 -8.62 23.36 26.02
C ASP A 216 -7.71 24.20 25.10
N PHE A 217 -7.95 24.14 23.79
CA PHE A 217 -7.18 24.85 22.77
C PHE A 217 -7.78 26.22 22.38
N GLN A 218 -8.86 26.66 23.04
CA GLN A 218 -9.56 27.91 22.75
C GLN A 218 -9.99 28.03 21.27
N VAL A 219 -10.33 26.90 20.65
CA VAL A 219 -10.80 26.83 19.27
C VAL A 219 -12.30 27.07 19.25
N VAL A 220 -12.73 28.05 18.45
CA VAL A 220 -14.15 28.26 18.19
C VAL A 220 -14.59 27.36 17.03
N PRO A 221 -15.53 26.42 17.22
CA PRO A 221 -15.97 25.55 16.14
C PRO A 221 -16.73 26.35 15.07
N SER A 222 -16.71 25.84 13.84
CA SER A 222 -17.50 26.42 12.75
C SER A 222 -19.01 26.36 13.05
N PRO A 223 -19.82 27.28 12.54
CA PRO A 223 -21.27 27.18 12.62
C PRO A 223 -21.79 25.85 12.06
N VAL A 224 -22.93 25.39 12.59
CA VAL A 224 -23.58 24.17 12.10
C VAL A 224 -23.93 24.32 10.62
N ALA A 225 -23.56 23.33 9.82
CA ALA A 225 -23.87 23.32 8.39
C ALA A 225 -25.38 23.36 8.15
N SER A 226 -25.78 24.16 7.16
CA SER A 226 -27.17 24.18 6.70
C SER A 226 -27.59 22.81 6.17
N ASP A 227 -28.89 22.51 6.15
CA ASP A 227 -29.40 21.23 5.64
C ASP A 227 -29.01 20.96 4.18
N ALA A 228 -29.01 21.99 3.33
CA ALA A 228 -28.62 21.85 1.93
C ALA A 228 -27.11 21.54 1.79
N GLU A 229 -26.28 22.18 2.60
CA GLU A 229 -24.83 21.96 2.61
C GLU A 229 -24.49 20.57 3.15
N TRP A 230 -25.09 20.19 4.28
CA TRP A 230 -24.91 18.87 4.88
C TRP A 230 -25.33 17.76 3.91
N LEU A 231 -26.49 17.90 3.24
CA LEU A 231 -26.98 16.93 2.28
C LEU A 231 -26.04 16.79 1.07
N ARG A 232 -25.48 17.90 0.57
CA ARG A 232 -24.51 17.84 -0.53
C ARG A 232 -23.24 17.10 -0.12
N ARG A 233 -22.70 17.39 1.07
CA ARG A 233 -21.45 16.79 1.56
C ARG A 233 -21.60 15.28 1.74
N ILE A 234 -22.65 14.84 2.43
CA ILE A 234 -22.84 13.41 2.72
C ILE A 234 -23.04 12.56 1.45
N TYR A 235 -23.69 13.11 0.42
CA TYR A 235 -23.81 12.45 -0.88
C TYR A 235 -22.46 12.33 -1.59
N LEU A 236 -21.65 13.38 -1.58
CA LEU A 236 -20.30 13.33 -2.17
C LEU A 236 -19.41 12.33 -1.42
N ASP A 237 -19.50 12.28 -0.09
CA ASP A 237 -18.65 11.43 0.75
C ASP A 237 -19.03 9.95 0.64
N ILE A 238 -20.33 9.62 0.62
CA ILE A 238 -20.82 8.23 0.64
C ILE A 238 -20.98 7.66 -0.78
N VAL A 239 -21.64 8.38 -1.69
CA VAL A 239 -21.99 7.86 -3.03
C VAL A 239 -21.22 8.52 -4.18
N GLY A 240 -20.44 9.56 -3.92
CA GLY A 240 -19.50 10.15 -4.89
C GLY A 240 -20.15 11.06 -5.94
N HIS A 241 -21.41 11.44 -5.77
CA HIS A 241 -22.10 12.39 -6.64
C HIS A 241 -22.99 13.33 -5.83
N ILE A 242 -23.56 14.36 -6.45
CA ILE A 242 -24.46 15.31 -5.76
C ILE A 242 -25.90 14.74 -5.66
N PRO A 243 -26.71 15.17 -4.68
CA PRO A 243 -28.08 14.67 -4.53
C PRO A 243 -28.97 15.02 -5.74
N PRO A 244 -29.84 14.11 -6.20
CA PRO A 244 -30.88 14.42 -7.18
C PRO A 244 -31.82 15.52 -6.68
N SER A 245 -32.38 16.32 -7.59
CA SER A 245 -33.23 17.46 -7.21
C SER A 245 -34.46 17.06 -6.38
N ASN A 246 -35.05 15.90 -6.64
CA ASN A 246 -36.20 15.39 -5.87
C ASN A 246 -35.82 15.09 -4.41
N ASP A 247 -34.64 14.49 -4.19
CA ASP A 247 -34.13 14.17 -2.86
C ASP A 247 -33.85 15.45 -2.06
N VAL A 248 -33.29 16.47 -2.72
CA VAL A 248 -33.08 17.80 -2.11
C VAL A 248 -34.42 18.41 -1.67
N ILE A 249 -35.42 18.44 -2.55
CA ILE A 249 -36.73 19.03 -2.25
C ILE A 249 -37.41 18.28 -1.10
N ALA A 250 -37.35 16.94 -1.10
CA ALA A 250 -37.92 16.12 -0.04
C ALA A 250 -37.23 16.38 1.30
N PHE A 251 -35.90 16.34 1.33
CA PHE A 251 -35.10 16.51 2.55
C PHE A 251 -35.24 17.89 3.19
N LEU A 252 -35.33 18.96 2.37
CA LEU A 252 -35.50 20.32 2.87
C LEU A 252 -36.92 20.58 3.41
N LYS A 253 -37.92 19.82 2.95
CA LYS A 253 -39.29 19.88 3.48
C LYS A 253 -39.46 19.04 4.74
N ASP A 254 -38.67 17.99 4.90
CA ASP A 254 -38.70 17.13 6.07
C ASP A 254 -38.18 17.88 7.32
N ARG A 255 -38.96 17.82 8.40
CA ARG A 255 -38.66 18.47 9.70
C ARG A 255 -38.42 17.47 10.81
N ARG A 256 -38.45 16.17 10.51
CA ARG A 256 -38.21 15.12 11.49
C ARG A 256 -36.75 15.17 11.98
N PRO A 257 -36.50 15.02 13.29
CA PRO A 257 -35.14 15.08 13.84
C PRO A 257 -34.23 13.97 13.31
N GLU A 258 -34.80 12.83 12.93
CA GLU A 258 -34.08 11.64 12.44
C GLU A 258 -33.71 11.68 10.95
N LYS A 259 -34.17 12.68 10.18
CA LYS A 259 -34.02 12.70 8.71
C LYS A 259 -32.57 12.57 8.21
N ARG A 260 -31.59 13.05 8.99
CA ARG A 260 -30.16 12.95 8.65
C ARG A 260 -29.68 11.50 8.76
N ALA A 261 -30.07 10.80 9.83
CA ALA A 261 -29.73 9.39 10.01
C ALA A 261 -30.35 8.53 8.91
N GLU A 262 -31.64 8.74 8.60
CA GLU A 262 -32.33 8.01 7.53
C GLU A 262 -31.68 8.22 6.14
N VAL A 263 -31.17 9.42 5.86
CA VAL A 263 -30.42 9.67 4.62
C VAL A 263 -29.11 8.89 4.61
N VAL A 264 -28.37 8.86 5.72
CA VAL A 264 -27.12 8.10 5.82
C VAL A 264 -27.39 6.61 5.58
N ASP A 265 -28.38 6.03 6.28
CA ASP A 265 -28.73 4.61 6.14
C ASP A 265 -29.09 4.27 4.68
N ARG A 266 -29.95 5.10 4.06
CA ARG A 266 -30.32 4.92 2.66
C ARG A 266 -29.12 5.01 1.70
N LEU A 267 -28.18 5.91 1.95
CA LEU A 267 -26.99 6.07 1.10
C LEU A 267 -26.01 4.91 1.26
N LEU A 268 -25.87 4.36 2.47
CA LEU A 268 -25.04 3.17 2.73
C LEU A 268 -25.61 1.92 2.05
N ASP A 269 -26.94 1.83 1.92
CA ASP A 269 -27.63 0.77 1.18
C ASP A 269 -27.69 1.01 -0.35
N ASP A 270 -27.22 2.17 -0.83
CA ASP A 270 -27.30 2.54 -2.25
C ASP A 270 -26.24 1.80 -3.10
N PRO A 271 -26.59 1.24 -4.27
CA PRO A 271 -25.61 0.65 -5.19
C PRO A 271 -24.46 1.60 -5.57
N ASP A 272 -24.67 2.91 -5.52
CA ASP A 272 -23.69 3.95 -5.81
C ASP A 272 -22.60 4.01 -4.74
N TYR A 273 -22.93 3.73 -3.47
CA TYR A 273 -21.93 3.59 -2.41
C TYR A 273 -20.95 2.46 -2.72
N VAL A 274 -21.45 1.31 -3.19
CA VAL A 274 -20.59 0.18 -3.63
C VAL A 274 -19.67 0.61 -4.77
N ARG A 275 -20.19 1.36 -5.77
CA ARG A 275 -19.36 1.84 -6.90
C ARG A 275 -18.31 2.84 -6.45
N HIS A 276 -18.68 3.77 -5.59
CA HIS A 276 -17.81 4.81 -5.09
C HIS A 276 -16.69 4.22 -4.23
N SER A 277 -17.03 3.35 -3.27
CA SER A 277 -16.06 2.63 -2.44
C SER A 277 -15.13 1.76 -3.30
N THR A 278 -15.65 1.05 -4.31
CA THR A 278 -14.81 0.29 -5.26
C THR A 278 -13.79 1.18 -5.96
N THR A 279 -14.18 2.37 -6.38
CA THR A 279 -13.29 3.32 -7.08
C THR A 279 -12.20 3.86 -6.15
N ILE A 280 -12.57 4.22 -4.92
CA ILE A 280 -11.61 4.72 -3.92
C ILE A 280 -10.58 3.64 -3.59
N TRP A 281 -11.06 2.44 -3.27
CA TRP A 281 -10.18 1.35 -2.85
C TRP A 281 -9.37 0.77 -4.00
N SER A 282 -9.88 0.75 -5.24
CA SER A 282 -9.08 0.33 -6.39
C SER A 282 -7.90 1.29 -6.61
N ASN A 283 -8.15 2.60 -6.52
CA ASN A 283 -7.10 3.62 -6.64
C ASN A 283 -6.09 3.58 -5.51
N LEU A 284 -6.53 3.35 -4.28
CA LEU A 284 -5.65 3.26 -3.12
C LEU A 284 -4.77 2.01 -3.16
N LEU A 285 -5.33 0.86 -3.56
CA LEU A 285 -4.65 -0.43 -3.48
C LEU A 285 -3.74 -0.72 -4.67
N VAL A 286 -4.10 -0.29 -5.89
CA VAL A 286 -3.30 -0.59 -7.10
C VAL A 286 -2.92 0.66 -7.91
N GLY A 287 -3.17 1.86 -7.38
CA GLY A 287 -2.90 3.13 -8.07
C GLY A 287 -3.93 3.46 -9.16
N ARG A 288 -3.66 4.50 -9.95
CA ARG A 288 -4.50 4.91 -11.11
C ARG A 288 -3.91 4.53 -12.47
N VAL A 289 -2.60 4.30 -12.50
CA VAL A 289 -1.86 4.00 -13.73
C VAL A 289 -2.12 2.56 -14.15
N GLU A 290 -2.34 2.34 -15.44
CA GLU A 290 -2.47 1.00 -16.01
C GLU A 290 -1.13 0.28 -15.96
N ARG A 291 -1.16 -0.99 -15.54
CA ARG A 291 0.01 -1.87 -15.48
C ARG A 291 -0.30 -3.14 -16.20
N ARG A 292 0.67 -3.65 -16.97
CA ARG A 292 0.51 -4.85 -17.80
C ARG A 292 0.11 -6.08 -16.97
N GLU A 293 0.65 -6.21 -15.77
CA GLU A 293 0.41 -7.32 -14.84
C GLU A 293 -0.95 -7.26 -14.13
N VAL A 294 -1.62 -6.09 -14.17
CA VAL A 294 -2.81 -5.80 -13.37
C VAL A 294 -4.06 -5.82 -14.24
N ASN A 295 -4.93 -6.80 -14.01
CA ASN A 295 -6.29 -6.82 -14.51
C ASN A 295 -7.21 -6.01 -13.59
N ARG A 296 -7.28 -4.70 -13.83
CA ARG A 296 -8.13 -3.77 -13.05
C ARG A 296 -9.61 -4.18 -13.03
N PRO A 297 -10.25 -4.57 -14.16
CA PRO A 297 -11.65 -5.01 -14.12
C PRO A 297 -11.90 -6.20 -13.19
N ALA A 298 -11.02 -7.20 -13.17
CA ALA A 298 -11.13 -8.34 -12.26
C ALA A 298 -10.94 -7.92 -10.79
N PHE A 299 -10.02 -7.00 -10.53
CA PHE A 299 -9.81 -6.44 -9.19
C PHE A 299 -11.01 -5.63 -8.70
N GLU A 300 -11.58 -4.78 -9.54
CA GLU A 300 -12.79 -4.02 -9.22
C GLU A 300 -14.00 -4.93 -9.04
N LYS A 301 -14.11 -6.03 -9.79
CA LYS A 301 -15.14 -7.05 -9.56
C LYS A 301 -15.01 -7.68 -8.18
N PHE A 302 -13.79 -7.99 -7.75
CA PHE A 302 -13.51 -8.50 -6.40
C PHE A 302 -13.95 -7.50 -5.33
N LEU A 303 -13.46 -6.25 -5.40
CA LEU A 303 -13.78 -5.20 -4.42
C LEU A 303 -15.28 -4.88 -4.39
N ARG A 304 -15.91 -4.73 -5.56
CA ARG A 304 -17.35 -4.48 -5.68
C ARG A 304 -18.17 -5.59 -5.02
N GLY A 305 -17.77 -6.85 -5.23
CA GLY A 305 -18.39 -7.98 -4.57
C GLY A 305 -18.22 -7.96 -3.05
N SER A 306 -17.06 -7.49 -2.58
CA SER A 306 -16.79 -7.36 -1.14
C SER A 306 -17.63 -6.26 -0.48
N PHE A 307 -17.69 -5.07 -1.08
CA PHE A 307 -18.52 -3.97 -0.57
C PHE A 307 -20.02 -4.30 -0.64
N ALA A 308 -20.50 -4.88 -1.75
CA ALA A 308 -21.92 -5.23 -1.90
C ALA A 308 -22.43 -6.27 -0.91
N ARG A 309 -21.54 -7.11 -0.36
CA ARG A 309 -21.88 -8.10 0.67
C ARG A 309 -21.55 -7.63 2.09
N ASN A 310 -21.13 -6.38 2.25
CA ASN A 310 -20.65 -5.82 3.51
C ASN A 310 -19.62 -6.74 4.21
N ARG A 311 -18.63 -7.23 3.45
CA ARG A 311 -17.69 -8.25 3.95
C ARG A 311 -16.78 -7.69 5.05
N PRO A 312 -16.45 -8.48 6.08
CA PRO A 312 -15.44 -8.11 7.06
C PRO A 312 -14.11 -7.68 6.42
N TRP A 313 -13.57 -6.53 6.84
CA TRP A 313 -12.33 -6.01 6.26
C TRP A 313 -11.14 -6.95 6.45
N ASN A 314 -11.09 -7.63 7.60
CA ASN A 314 -10.04 -8.60 7.89
C ASN A 314 -10.04 -9.77 6.88
N GLU A 315 -11.22 -10.26 6.48
CA GLU A 315 -11.31 -11.28 5.42
C GLU A 315 -10.84 -10.74 4.07
N VAL A 316 -11.25 -9.52 3.70
CA VAL A 316 -10.84 -8.89 2.45
C VAL A 316 -9.33 -8.73 2.40
N VAL A 317 -8.72 -8.20 3.47
CA VAL A 317 -7.25 -8.04 3.56
C VAL A 317 -6.53 -9.39 3.58
N GLY A 318 -7.07 -10.37 4.32
CA GLY A 318 -6.52 -11.72 4.34
C GLY A 318 -6.47 -12.33 2.94
N GLU A 319 -7.55 -12.19 2.17
CA GLU A 319 -7.61 -12.65 0.78
C GLU A 319 -6.65 -11.89 -0.13
N LEU A 320 -6.54 -10.56 0.00
CA LEU A 320 -5.61 -9.74 -0.78
C LEU A 320 -4.15 -10.16 -0.55
N VAL A 321 -3.76 -10.39 0.70
CA VAL A 321 -2.39 -10.77 1.07
C VAL A 321 -2.09 -12.21 0.68
N ALA A 322 -3.00 -13.14 0.95
CA ALA A 322 -2.82 -14.57 0.69
C ALA A 322 -3.12 -15.00 -0.75
N ALA A 323 -3.59 -14.09 -1.62
CA ALA A 323 -4.08 -14.41 -2.96
C ALA A 323 -3.08 -15.24 -3.79
N HIS A 324 -3.59 -16.18 -4.59
CA HIS A 324 -2.79 -16.95 -5.55
C HIS A 324 -3.59 -17.21 -6.84
N GLY A 325 -2.89 -17.65 -7.88
CA GLY A 325 -3.50 -18.01 -9.16
C GLY A 325 -3.56 -16.84 -10.14
N ARG A 326 -4.41 -16.96 -11.16
CA ARG A 326 -4.47 -16.01 -12.28
C ARG A 326 -5.23 -14.74 -11.92
N ASN A 327 -4.74 -13.61 -12.43
CA ASN A 327 -5.27 -12.27 -12.18
C ASN A 327 -6.63 -11.97 -12.80
N ASP A 328 -7.05 -12.75 -13.79
CA ASP A 328 -8.36 -12.66 -14.45
C ASP A 328 -9.43 -13.54 -13.80
N GLN A 329 -9.01 -14.55 -13.01
CA GLN A 329 -9.90 -15.47 -12.29
C GLN A 329 -10.02 -15.10 -10.81
N ASN A 330 -8.90 -14.79 -10.17
CA ASN A 330 -8.82 -14.34 -8.79
C ASN A 330 -8.44 -12.85 -8.75
N GLY A 331 -9.45 -12.00 -8.65
CA GLY A 331 -9.27 -10.55 -8.63
C GLY A 331 -8.31 -10.08 -7.52
N ALA A 332 -8.29 -10.73 -6.35
CA ALA A 332 -7.46 -10.33 -5.21
C ALA A 332 -5.94 -10.37 -5.51
N THR A 333 -5.51 -11.24 -6.44
CA THR A 333 -4.09 -11.34 -6.84
C THR A 333 -3.53 -10.04 -7.42
N ASN A 334 -4.39 -9.21 -8.00
CA ASN A 334 -4.00 -7.95 -8.64
C ASN A 334 -3.37 -6.95 -7.66
N PHE A 335 -3.71 -7.03 -6.36
CA PHE A 335 -3.09 -6.18 -5.35
C PHE A 335 -1.57 -6.39 -5.31
N LEU A 336 -1.09 -7.62 -5.13
CA LEU A 336 0.34 -7.87 -5.07
C LEU A 336 1.00 -7.79 -6.45
N LEU A 337 0.32 -8.19 -7.53
CA LEU A 337 0.87 -8.03 -8.89
C LEU A 337 1.18 -6.57 -9.22
N ALA A 338 0.47 -5.60 -8.63
CA ALA A 338 0.78 -4.17 -8.79
C ALA A 338 2.10 -3.75 -8.11
N HIS A 339 2.61 -4.54 -7.16
CA HIS A 339 3.70 -4.18 -6.23
C HIS A 339 4.81 -5.24 -6.12
N LEU A 340 4.85 -6.21 -7.03
CA LEU A 340 5.88 -7.26 -7.07
C LEU A 340 7.02 -6.86 -7.99
N ASN A 341 7.88 -5.98 -7.49
CA ASN A 341 9.14 -5.56 -8.07
C ASN A 341 10.17 -5.36 -6.94
N ASN A 342 11.45 -5.17 -7.29
CA ASN A 342 12.54 -4.86 -6.34
C ASN A 342 12.54 -5.74 -5.06
N ASP A 343 12.66 -7.07 -5.24
CA ASP A 343 12.63 -8.08 -4.16
C ASP A 343 11.42 -7.93 -3.19
N ALA A 344 10.24 -7.60 -3.74
CA ALA A 344 9.00 -7.40 -3.00
C ALA A 344 9.04 -6.26 -1.94
N THR A 345 10.02 -5.37 -2.06
CA THR A 345 10.09 -4.14 -1.25
C THR A 345 8.78 -3.34 -1.35
N PRO A 346 8.20 -3.13 -2.55
CA PRO A 346 6.97 -2.36 -2.67
C PRO A 346 5.75 -3.04 -2.06
N ALA A 347 5.60 -4.35 -2.27
CA ALA A 347 4.58 -5.16 -1.63
C ALA A 347 4.67 -5.07 -0.09
N THR A 348 5.88 -5.08 0.47
CA THR A 348 6.11 -4.95 1.91
C THR A 348 5.65 -3.59 2.42
N ALA A 349 6.11 -2.51 1.78
CA ALA A 349 5.82 -1.14 2.19
C ALA A 349 4.31 -0.82 2.09
N ILE A 350 3.67 -1.16 0.97
CA ILE A 350 2.25 -0.86 0.76
C ILE A 350 1.35 -1.68 1.70
N THR A 351 1.69 -2.94 1.97
CA THR A 351 0.96 -3.79 2.92
C THR A 351 1.03 -3.21 4.32
N ALA A 352 2.23 -2.84 4.79
CA ALA A 352 2.40 -2.23 6.11
C ALA A 352 1.67 -0.87 6.21
N ARG A 353 1.83 -0.01 5.21
CA ARG A 353 1.25 1.34 5.21
C ARG A 353 -0.28 1.30 5.16
N LEU A 354 -0.85 0.54 4.23
CA LEU A 354 -2.31 0.54 4.05
C LEU A 354 -3.03 -0.29 5.11
N PHE A 355 -2.50 -1.47 5.45
CA PHE A 355 -3.22 -2.40 6.32
C PHE A 355 -2.76 -2.38 7.77
N LEU A 356 -1.52 -1.98 8.07
CA LEU A 356 -1.05 -1.88 9.46
C LEU A 356 -0.96 -0.43 9.95
N GLY A 357 -1.18 0.53 9.05
CA GLY A 357 -1.05 1.96 9.35
C GLY A 357 0.37 2.27 9.81
N THR A 358 1.38 1.63 9.24
CA THR A 358 2.78 1.86 9.62
C THR A 358 3.62 2.08 8.38
N GLN A 359 4.40 3.17 8.38
CA GLN A 359 5.42 3.41 7.38
C GLN A 359 6.73 2.74 7.77
N VAL A 360 7.08 1.65 7.06
CA VAL A 360 8.28 0.84 7.33
C VAL A 360 9.34 0.98 6.24
N GLN A 361 9.06 1.70 5.15
CA GLN A 361 9.93 1.76 3.97
C GLN A 361 11.34 2.30 4.29
N CYS A 362 11.45 3.29 5.18
CA CYS A 362 12.75 3.85 5.57
C CYS A 362 13.62 2.82 6.29
N THR A 363 12.98 1.86 6.99
CA THR A 363 13.71 0.83 7.72
C THR A 363 14.22 -0.30 6.85
N GLN A 364 13.96 -0.29 5.54
CA GLN A 364 14.64 -1.19 4.61
C GLN A 364 16.17 -1.08 4.71
N CYS A 365 16.67 0.14 4.89
CA CYS A 365 18.09 0.47 4.76
C CYS A 365 18.79 0.79 6.09
N HIS A 366 18.07 1.34 7.06
CA HIS A 366 18.63 1.73 8.36
C HIS A 366 17.62 1.53 9.49
N ASN A 367 18.07 1.50 10.75
CA ASN A 367 17.12 1.58 11.85
C ASN A 367 16.49 2.98 11.89
N HIS A 368 15.22 3.07 12.25
CA HIS A 368 14.57 4.37 12.38
C HIS A 368 15.27 5.18 13.49
N PRO A 369 15.59 6.46 13.27
CA PRO A 369 16.38 7.25 14.21
C PRO A 369 15.63 7.60 15.51
N PHE A 370 14.29 7.73 15.46
CA PHE A 370 13.50 8.28 16.57
C PHE A 370 12.50 7.29 17.22
N ASN A 371 12.51 6.04 16.79
CA ASN A 371 11.61 5.03 17.37
C ASN A 371 12.30 3.65 17.36
N SER A 372 11.63 2.65 17.92
CA SER A 372 12.20 1.31 18.07
C SER A 372 12.20 0.47 16.79
N TRP A 373 11.78 1.03 15.64
CA TRP A 373 11.71 0.28 14.40
C TRP A 373 13.11 0.00 13.86
N ARG A 374 13.42 -1.30 13.76
CA ARG A 374 14.69 -1.81 13.27
C ARG A 374 14.57 -2.31 11.85
N GLN A 375 15.69 -2.30 11.15
CA GLN A 375 15.80 -2.84 9.81
C GLN A 375 15.34 -4.31 9.72
N GLN A 376 15.63 -5.10 10.75
CA GLN A 376 15.19 -6.48 10.84
C GLN A 376 13.66 -6.65 10.80
N GLN A 377 12.88 -5.67 11.26
CA GLN A 377 11.42 -5.75 11.23
C GLN A 377 10.86 -5.56 9.82
N PHE A 378 11.45 -4.66 9.03
CA PHE A 378 11.12 -4.53 7.61
C PHE A 378 11.38 -5.85 6.88
N HIS A 379 12.58 -6.40 7.05
CA HIS A 379 12.97 -7.65 6.37
C HIS A 379 12.20 -8.86 6.88
N GLY A 380 11.81 -8.89 8.16
CA GLY A 380 10.93 -9.92 8.72
C GLY A 380 9.52 -9.90 8.13
N LEU A 381 8.99 -8.72 7.77
CA LEU A 381 7.74 -8.63 7.01
C LEU A 381 7.95 -8.98 5.53
N SER A 382 9.03 -8.49 4.92
CA SER A 382 9.40 -8.77 3.52
C SER A 382 9.59 -10.26 3.26
N ALA A 383 10.08 -11.01 4.24
CA ALA A 383 10.28 -12.46 4.19
C ALA A 383 9.06 -13.21 3.65
N PHE A 384 7.83 -12.81 4.00
CA PHE A 384 6.62 -13.48 3.51
C PHE A 384 6.36 -13.31 2.01
N PHE A 385 6.94 -12.29 1.39
CA PHE A 385 6.77 -11.98 -0.02
C PHE A 385 7.91 -12.50 -0.90
N LYS A 386 9.08 -12.80 -0.34
CA LYS A 386 10.30 -13.15 -1.12
C LYS A 386 10.18 -14.39 -2.00
N SER A 387 9.30 -15.35 -1.69
CA SER A 387 9.06 -16.52 -2.57
C SER A 387 7.96 -16.28 -3.62
N THR A 388 7.39 -15.08 -3.67
CA THR A 388 6.29 -14.73 -4.57
C THR A 388 6.82 -14.29 -5.94
N ARG A 389 6.18 -14.76 -7.01
CA ARG A 389 6.54 -14.46 -8.40
C ARG A 389 5.30 -14.11 -9.20
N SER A 390 5.45 -13.17 -10.12
CA SER A 390 4.52 -12.92 -11.21
C SER A 390 4.94 -13.78 -12.41
N LYS A 391 4.06 -14.63 -12.92
CA LYS A 391 4.32 -15.48 -14.10
C LYS A 391 3.33 -15.15 -15.22
N PRO A 392 3.79 -14.68 -16.40
CA PRO A 392 2.89 -14.47 -17.53
C PRO A 392 2.32 -15.81 -18.01
N ILE A 393 1.02 -15.84 -18.30
CA ILE A 393 0.38 -17.02 -18.88
C ILE A 393 0.32 -16.89 -20.39
N ARG A 394 1.14 -17.73 -21.05
CA ARG A 394 1.30 -17.77 -22.50
C ARG A 394 -0.06 -17.81 -23.21
N GLY A 395 -0.21 -16.96 -24.23
CA GLY A 395 -1.39 -16.92 -25.09
C GLY A 395 -2.64 -16.27 -24.48
N THR A 396 -2.61 -15.75 -23.24
CA THR A 396 -3.80 -15.18 -22.60
C THR A 396 -3.68 -13.73 -22.15
N GLY A 397 -2.47 -13.16 -22.12
CA GLY A 397 -2.21 -11.83 -21.55
C GLY A 397 -2.37 -11.73 -20.02
N ALA A 398 -2.87 -12.79 -19.38
CA ALA A 398 -3.01 -12.87 -17.93
C ALA A 398 -1.68 -13.16 -17.24
N TYR A 399 -1.63 -12.85 -15.95
CA TYR A 399 -0.50 -13.15 -15.06
C TYR A 399 -0.99 -14.01 -13.90
N ALA A 400 -0.16 -14.96 -13.49
CA ALA A 400 -0.38 -15.74 -12.29
C ALA A 400 0.52 -15.28 -11.16
N LEU A 401 -0.09 -15.04 -10.01
CA LEU A 401 0.58 -14.83 -8.75
C LEU A 401 0.83 -16.18 -8.09
N VAL A 402 2.10 -16.59 -8.03
CA VAL A 402 2.51 -17.89 -7.48
C VAL A 402 3.53 -17.69 -6.37
N SER A 403 3.53 -18.59 -5.39
CA SER A 403 4.56 -18.65 -4.35
C SER A 403 5.25 -20.01 -4.43
N GLY A 404 6.57 -20.01 -4.35
CA GLY A 404 7.35 -21.24 -4.22
C GLY A 404 7.65 -21.55 -2.75
N PRO A 405 8.07 -22.79 -2.43
CA PRO A 405 8.61 -23.10 -1.11
C PRO A 405 9.90 -22.30 -0.88
N PHE A 406 10.20 -22.02 0.40
CA PHE A 406 11.52 -21.56 0.78
C PHE A 406 12.49 -22.75 0.81
N GLU A 407 13.38 -22.83 -0.17
CA GLU A 407 14.50 -23.79 -0.18
C GLU A 407 15.52 -23.42 0.93
N GLU A 408 15.75 -22.13 1.12
CA GLU A 408 16.59 -21.57 2.18
C GLU A 408 15.85 -20.45 2.92
N PRO A 409 16.19 -20.16 4.19
CA PRO A 409 15.63 -19.02 4.93
C PRO A 409 15.84 -17.71 4.15
N PRO A 410 14.90 -16.75 4.23
CA PRO A 410 15.12 -15.46 3.60
C PRO A 410 16.25 -14.69 4.31
N PHE A 411 17.09 -14.03 3.51
CA PHE A 411 18.18 -13.17 3.97
C PHE A 411 18.03 -11.74 3.43
N TYR A 412 18.75 -10.80 4.03
CA TYR A 412 18.94 -9.46 3.52
C TYR A 412 20.40 -9.02 3.75
N GLU A 413 20.90 -8.16 2.88
CA GLU A 413 22.22 -7.55 3.02
C GLU A 413 22.05 -6.15 3.63
N ASP A 414 22.84 -5.83 4.64
CA ASP A 414 22.90 -4.47 5.18
C ASP A 414 23.81 -3.56 4.34
N ARG A 415 23.82 -2.26 4.65
CA ARG A 415 24.65 -1.28 3.92
C ARG A 415 26.16 -1.52 4.03
N ARG A 416 26.61 -2.42 4.92
CA ARG A 416 28.03 -2.78 5.09
C ARG A 416 28.39 -4.03 4.31
N GLY A 417 27.45 -4.61 3.56
CA GLY A 417 27.62 -5.86 2.85
C GLY A 417 27.51 -7.10 3.74
N VAL A 418 27.00 -6.96 4.97
CA VAL A 418 26.81 -8.10 5.87
C VAL A 418 25.46 -8.73 5.60
N VAL A 419 25.46 -10.03 5.34
CA VAL A 419 24.25 -10.81 5.12
C VAL A 419 23.65 -11.23 6.47
N HIS A 420 22.40 -10.87 6.68
CA HIS A 420 21.61 -11.18 7.86
C HIS A 420 20.43 -12.08 7.49
N MET A 421 20.06 -12.97 8.41
CA MET A 421 18.79 -13.69 8.29
C MET A 421 17.62 -12.71 8.49
N ALA A 422 16.58 -12.84 7.67
CA ALA A 422 15.31 -12.15 7.81
C ALA A 422 14.29 -13.06 8.53
N PRO A 423 14.23 -13.07 9.88
CA PRO A 423 13.28 -13.92 10.59
C PRO A 423 11.86 -13.43 10.30
N ALA A 424 11.08 -14.25 9.60
CA ALA A 424 9.72 -13.90 9.26
C ALA A 424 8.88 -13.67 10.51
N GLY A 425 8.11 -12.59 10.53
CA GLY A 425 7.28 -12.29 11.68
C GLY A 425 6.60 -10.94 11.65
N LEU A 426 5.59 -10.81 12.50
CA LEU A 426 4.81 -9.59 12.66
C LEU A 426 4.39 -9.44 14.12
N GLY A 427 4.52 -8.23 14.68
CA GLY A 427 4.03 -7.94 16.05
C GLY A 427 4.75 -8.76 17.13
N GLY A 428 6.02 -9.12 16.92
CA GLY A 428 6.80 -9.96 17.83
C GLY A 428 6.57 -11.47 17.65
N GLN A 429 5.55 -11.88 16.88
CA GLN A 429 5.33 -13.29 16.55
C GLN A 429 6.23 -13.68 15.38
N ARG A 430 7.11 -14.65 15.60
CA ARG A 430 7.98 -15.22 14.56
C ARG A 430 7.33 -16.44 13.93
N VAL A 431 7.58 -16.63 12.65
CA VAL A 431 7.11 -17.78 11.86
C VAL A 431 8.31 -18.43 11.19
N ASP A 432 8.41 -19.75 11.29
CA ASP A 432 9.35 -20.50 10.47
C ASP A 432 8.72 -20.73 9.08
N LEU A 433 9.34 -20.17 8.04
CA LEU A 433 8.87 -20.29 6.67
C LEU A 433 9.49 -21.47 5.93
N LYS A 434 10.42 -22.21 6.55
CA LYS A 434 11.07 -23.34 5.90
C LYS A 434 10.05 -24.39 5.47
N GLY A 435 10.02 -24.70 4.17
CA GLY A 435 9.06 -25.65 3.60
C GLY A 435 7.61 -25.16 3.55
N SER A 436 7.32 -23.90 3.89
CA SER A 436 5.98 -23.33 3.77
C SER A 436 5.63 -23.13 2.28
N GLU A 437 4.53 -23.74 1.84
CA GLU A 437 3.98 -23.54 0.49
C GLU A 437 3.18 -22.23 0.37
N HIS A 438 2.73 -21.68 1.50
CA HIS A 438 1.89 -20.48 1.57
C HIS A 438 2.38 -19.44 2.59
N PRO A 439 3.59 -18.87 2.45
CA PRO A 439 4.11 -17.86 3.38
C PRO A 439 3.17 -16.66 3.60
N ARG A 440 2.55 -16.18 2.52
CA ARG A 440 1.60 -15.05 2.60
C ARG A 440 0.30 -15.41 3.33
N GLY A 441 -0.06 -16.68 3.38
CA GLY A 441 -1.18 -17.17 4.20
C GLY A 441 -0.90 -17.01 5.70
N GLU A 442 0.33 -17.29 6.13
CA GLU A 442 0.74 -17.05 7.52
C GLU A 442 0.77 -15.55 7.85
N LEU A 443 1.25 -14.71 6.93
CA LEU A 443 1.18 -13.26 7.13
C LEU A 443 -0.27 -12.79 7.24
N ALA A 444 -1.15 -13.23 6.34
CA ALA A 444 -2.58 -12.92 6.41
C ALA A 444 -3.15 -13.30 7.78
N ARG A 445 -2.88 -14.53 8.26
CA ARG A 445 -3.32 -14.99 9.59
C ARG A 445 -2.81 -14.09 10.74
N LEU A 446 -1.55 -13.66 10.69
CA LEU A 446 -0.98 -12.75 11.70
C LEU A 446 -1.62 -11.36 11.65
N MET A 447 -1.91 -10.84 10.46
CA MET A 447 -2.52 -9.52 10.26
C MET A 447 -4.00 -9.46 10.64
N THR A 448 -4.72 -10.55 10.42
CA THR A 448 -6.18 -10.62 10.59
C THR A 448 -6.59 -11.24 11.92
N GLY A 449 -5.63 -11.71 12.73
CA GLY A 449 -5.89 -12.27 14.05
C GLY A 449 -6.19 -11.19 15.09
N ASP A 450 -7.02 -11.53 16.07
CA ASP A 450 -7.50 -10.60 17.11
C ASP A 450 -6.39 -10.01 18.01
N SER A 451 -5.20 -10.62 17.99
CA SER A 451 -4.05 -10.18 18.79
C SER A 451 -3.42 -8.86 18.31
N ASP A 452 -3.65 -8.45 17.06
CA ASP A 452 -3.04 -7.25 16.49
C ASP A 452 -4.10 -6.22 16.06
N PRO A 453 -4.31 -5.14 16.85
CA PRO A 453 -5.33 -4.15 16.55
C PRO A 453 -4.92 -3.20 15.41
N ARG A 454 -3.72 -3.32 14.83
CA ARG A 454 -3.24 -2.40 13.80
C ARG A 454 -4.11 -2.39 12.56
N LEU A 455 -4.66 -3.54 12.17
CA LEU A 455 -5.55 -3.61 11.02
C LEU A 455 -6.82 -2.77 11.19
N ALA A 456 -7.51 -2.95 12.32
CA ALA A 456 -8.67 -2.16 12.66
C ALA A 456 -8.32 -0.68 12.84
N ARG A 457 -7.22 -0.37 13.54
CA ARG A 457 -6.74 1.02 13.75
C ARG A 457 -6.50 1.74 12.43
N ALA A 458 -5.78 1.12 11.50
CA ALA A 458 -5.47 1.70 10.20
C ALA A 458 -6.75 1.97 9.39
N MET A 459 -7.71 1.05 9.43
CA MET A 459 -8.98 1.21 8.73
C MET A 459 -9.84 2.33 9.35
N VAL A 460 -9.98 2.36 10.67
CA VAL A 460 -10.72 3.41 11.38
C VAL A 460 -10.12 4.78 11.11
N ASN A 461 -8.79 4.91 11.24
CA ASN A 461 -8.09 6.17 11.03
C ASN A 461 -8.28 6.68 9.60
N ARG A 462 -8.21 5.79 8.62
CA ARG A 462 -8.40 6.14 7.21
C ARG A 462 -9.85 6.49 6.87
N THR A 463 -10.80 5.76 7.44
CA THR A 463 -12.24 6.06 7.25
C THR A 463 -12.58 7.41 7.85
N TRP A 464 -12.09 7.67 9.07
CA TRP A 464 -12.22 8.97 9.73
C TRP A 464 -11.60 10.10 8.88
N ALA A 465 -10.38 9.91 8.40
CA ALA A 465 -9.71 10.88 7.53
C ALA A 465 -10.46 11.14 6.22
N ARG A 466 -11.07 10.11 5.62
CA ARG A 466 -11.88 10.28 4.40
C ARG A 466 -13.10 11.14 4.67
N LEU A 467 -13.81 10.92 5.78
CA LEU A 467 -15.07 11.60 6.09
C LEU A 467 -14.87 13.00 6.66
N LEU A 468 -13.78 13.22 7.40
CA LEU A 468 -13.54 14.46 8.15
C LEU A 468 -12.33 15.27 7.64
N GLY A 469 -11.63 14.76 6.62
CA GLY A 469 -10.47 15.41 6.00
C GLY A 469 -9.15 15.22 6.74
N HIS A 470 -9.18 14.82 8.01
CA HIS A 470 -7.98 14.56 8.84
C HIS A 470 -8.13 13.27 9.62
N GLY A 471 -7.09 12.44 9.67
CA GLY A 471 -7.04 11.29 10.55
C GLY A 471 -6.74 11.68 12.00
N PHE A 472 -6.83 10.72 12.91
CA PHE A 472 -6.29 10.86 14.26
C PHE A 472 -4.77 11.01 14.27
N THR A 473 -4.08 10.55 13.22
CA THR A 473 -2.64 10.77 13.01
C THR A 473 -2.42 11.47 11.68
N THR A 474 -1.33 12.24 11.59
CA THR A 474 -0.84 12.81 10.33
C THR A 474 0.62 12.43 10.16
N PRO A 475 1.01 11.67 9.12
CA PRO A 475 0.17 11.08 8.08
C PRO A 475 -0.87 10.05 8.58
N VAL A 476 -1.94 9.85 7.80
CA VAL A 476 -3.06 8.92 8.12
C VAL A 476 -2.61 7.45 8.20
N ASP A 477 -1.48 7.13 7.59
CA ASP A 477 -0.93 5.79 7.45
C ASP A 477 0.41 5.60 8.16
N ASP A 478 0.74 6.49 9.08
CA ASP A 478 1.88 6.38 9.99
C ASP A 478 1.42 6.51 11.45
N MET A 479 0.96 5.40 12.01
CA MET A 479 0.50 5.27 13.38
C MET A 479 1.58 4.58 14.21
N GLY A 480 1.95 5.18 15.34
CA GLY A 480 2.94 4.61 16.25
C GLY A 480 3.19 5.49 17.46
N PRO A 481 4.05 5.07 18.40
CA PRO A 481 4.41 5.87 19.56
C PRO A 481 4.99 7.25 19.21
N HIS A 482 5.63 7.37 18.04
CA HIS A 482 6.17 8.63 17.52
C HIS A 482 5.13 9.56 16.89
N ASN A 483 3.94 9.04 16.59
CA ASN A 483 2.82 9.78 16.02
C ASN A 483 1.52 9.42 16.76
N PRO A 484 1.37 9.89 18.01
CA PRO A 484 0.23 9.53 18.84
C PRO A 484 -1.08 10.08 18.24
N PRO A 485 -2.19 9.32 18.34
CA PRO A 485 -3.52 9.79 17.93
C PRO A 485 -3.92 11.07 18.66
N SER A 486 -4.54 12.03 17.96
CA SER A 486 -5.04 13.28 18.54
C SER A 486 -6.16 13.07 19.57
N HIS A 487 -7.01 12.07 19.34
CA HIS A 487 -8.09 11.66 20.24
C HIS A 487 -8.03 10.13 20.47
N PRO A 488 -7.12 9.65 21.34
CA PRO A 488 -6.88 8.21 21.51
C PRO A 488 -8.09 7.47 22.11
N ASP A 489 -8.89 8.15 22.92
CA ASP A 489 -10.14 7.65 23.50
C ASP A 489 -11.25 7.52 22.45
N VAL A 490 -11.41 8.49 21.56
CA VAL A 490 -12.32 8.41 20.41
C VAL A 490 -11.93 7.27 19.48
N LEU A 491 -10.65 7.17 19.11
CA LEU A 491 -10.16 6.05 18.31
C LEU A 491 -10.46 4.70 18.98
N THR A 492 -10.24 4.60 20.29
CA THR A 492 -10.53 3.38 21.05
C THR A 492 -12.02 3.06 21.11
N ALA A 493 -12.88 4.06 21.26
CA ALA A 493 -14.34 3.89 21.21
C ALA A 493 -14.81 3.41 19.84
N CYS A 494 -14.26 3.97 18.76
CA CYS A 494 -14.51 3.48 17.40
C CYS A 494 -14.11 2.00 17.28
N LEU A 495 -12.91 1.61 17.72
CA LEU A 495 -12.45 0.21 17.63
C LEU A 495 -13.31 -0.79 18.42
N ARG A 496 -13.95 -0.38 19.52
CA ARG A 496 -14.81 -1.26 20.32
C ARG A 496 -16.19 -1.45 19.71
N ASN A 497 -16.74 -0.39 19.11
CA ASN A 497 -18.06 -0.44 18.47
C ASN A 497 -17.98 -0.93 17.01
N LEU A 498 -16.79 -0.84 16.41
CA LEU A 498 -16.42 -1.44 15.14
C LEU A 498 -15.76 -2.78 15.44
N SER A 499 -16.57 -3.80 15.73
CA SER A 499 -16.08 -5.18 15.72
C SER A 499 -15.32 -5.43 14.41
N PRO A 500 -14.20 -6.19 14.40
CA PRO A 500 -13.38 -6.48 13.20
C PRO A 500 -14.14 -7.03 11.98
N VAL A 501 -15.44 -7.30 12.17
CA VAL A 501 -16.43 -7.87 11.26
C VAL A 501 -17.13 -6.84 10.35
N VAL A 502 -17.12 -5.53 10.63
CA VAL A 502 -18.05 -4.58 9.96
C VAL A 502 -17.38 -3.30 9.41
N LEU A 503 -16.27 -3.44 8.69
CA LEU A 503 -15.69 -2.32 7.96
C LEU A 503 -15.73 -2.60 6.46
N THR A 504 -16.86 -2.29 5.85
CA THR A 504 -16.91 -1.91 4.45
C THR A 504 -17.55 -0.55 4.36
#